data_AF-A0A6G9YKF1-F1
#
_entry.id   AF-A0A6G9YKF1-F1
#
_cell.length_a   1.000
_cell.length_b   1.000
_cell.length_c   1.000
_cell.angle_alpha   90.00
_cell.angle_beta   90.00
_cell.angle_gamma   90.00
#
_symmetry.space_group_name_H-M   'P 1'
#
loop_
_entity.id
_entity.type
_entity.pdbx_description
1 polymer ?
#
loop_
_entity_poly.entity_id
_entity_poly.type
_entity_poly.pdbx_seq_one_letter_code
_entity_poly.pdbx_strand_id
1 'polypeptide(L)'
;MNNIRAAGFLALATCALLTACGDNRTTESSLPQPDSAAQGAPQATVPVGAVPGNPAAAQAIQPWARDLVGGDFDRLIRNCWTIEPSHAREMYGDKDGILAALAQPGRDKQFKVTWEGPTRTVHLYRDEIASGYACPWVSAGPLRELDSIDARYALHRYLGRRTASPVNRDDTEDKYPLVCSGSPLADNPGKVTGADAFDEGKSTVLDADHGGWNITVPVGSRYRQALTFRLAIGPWGYCVSDAT
;
A
#
# COMPACT_ATOMS: atom_id res chain seq x y z
N MET A 1 -24.67 42.05 30.22
CA MET A 1 -26.05 42.10 30.76
C MET A 1 -26.95 41.25 29.89
N ASN A 2 -27.27 40.03 30.34
CA ASN A 2 -28.62 39.46 30.38
C ASN A 2 -28.53 37.96 30.72
N ASN A 3 -29.11 37.62 31.86
CA ASN A 3 -29.29 36.28 32.41
C ASN A 3 -30.52 35.62 31.77
N ILE A 4 -30.48 34.32 31.50
CA ILE A 4 -31.63 33.41 31.72
C ILE A 4 -31.09 32.04 32.20
N ARG A 5 -31.58 31.60 33.37
CA ARG A 5 -31.46 30.25 33.94
C ARG A 5 -32.74 29.45 33.65
N ALA A 6 -32.62 28.13 33.47
CA ALA A 6 -33.56 27.07 33.92
C ALA A 6 -32.96 25.70 33.52
N ALA A 7 -32.52 24.83 34.44
CA ALA A 7 -33.32 23.78 35.11
C ALA A 7 -34.01 22.85 34.09
N GLY A 8 -33.68 21.57 33.91
CA GLY A 8 -33.21 20.54 34.83
C GLY A 8 -34.34 19.53 35.02
N PHE A 9 -34.22 18.29 34.53
CA PHE A 9 -35.03 17.16 35.01
C PHE A 9 -34.30 15.82 34.80
N LEU A 10 -34.02 15.20 35.95
CA LEU A 10 -33.59 13.82 36.15
C LEU A 10 -34.87 12.96 36.20
N ALA A 11 -34.90 11.80 35.53
CA ALA A 11 -35.93 10.79 35.77
C ALA A 11 -35.27 9.42 35.91
N LEU A 12 -35.45 8.84 37.11
CA LEU A 12 -34.99 7.53 37.55
C LEU A 12 -36.19 6.59 37.68
N ALA A 13 -35.91 5.30 37.43
CA ALA A 13 -36.58 4.10 37.94
C ALA A 13 -37.97 3.72 37.40
N THR A 14 -38.12 2.47 36.92
CA THR A 14 -38.69 1.38 37.74
C THR A 14 -38.62 0.02 37.02
N CYS A 15 -38.30 -1.01 37.80
CA CYS A 15 -38.33 -2.42 37.44
C CYS A 15 -39.63 -3.02 38.03
N ALA A 16 -40.39 -3.80 37.26
CA ALA A 16 -41.54 -4.55 37.78
C ALA A 16 -41.54 -5.97 37.20
N LEU A 17 -41.39 -6.95 38.09
CA LEU A 17 -41.57 -8.38 37.87
C LEU A 17 -43.07 -8.71 37.99
N LEU A 18 -43.63 -9.40 37.00
CA LEU A 18 -44.88 -10.16 37.14
C LEU A 18 -44.72 -11.51 36.45
N THR A 19 -44.67 -12.54 37.28
CA THR A 19 -44.83 -13.96 36.93
C THR A 19 -46.32 -14.29 36.81
N ALA A 20 -46.73 -14.85 35.68
CA ALA A 20 -47.99 -15.58 35.56
C ALA A 20 -47.79 -16.75 34.57
N CYS A 21 -47.94 -17.97 35.09
CA CYS A 21 -48.00 -19.22 34.31
C CYS A 21 -49.41 -19.40 33.72
N GLY A 22 -49.49 -19.87 32.48
CA GLY A 22 -50.73 -20.28 31.84
C GLY A 22 -50.46 -20.92 30.49
N ASP A 23 -50.30 -22.24 30.47
CA ASP A 23 -50.14 -23.08 29.29
C ASP A 23 -51.38 -23.00 28.38
N ASN A 24 -51.18 -22.68 27.09
CA ASN A 24 -51.94 -23.33 26.04
C ASN A 24 -51.19 -23.30 24.69
N ARG A 25 -50.96 -24.50 24.13
CA ARG A 25 -50.26 -24.75 22.86
C ARG A 25 -50.87 -23.97 21.70
N THR A 26 -50.04 -23.18 21.02
CA THR A 26 -50.25 -22.83 19.61
C THR A 26 -48.88 -22.70 18.93
N THR A 27 -48.55 -23.69 18.10
CA THR A 27 -47.62 -23.64 16.95
C THR A 27 -46.60 -22.48 16.90
N GLU A 28 -45.36 -22.76 17.33
CA GLU A 28 -44.19 -22.01 16.89
C GLU A 28 -43.98 -22.24 15.39
N SER A 29 -44.52 -21.33 14.57
CA SER A 29 -44.08 -21.17 13.20
C SER A 29 -42.73 -20.45 13.23
N SER A 30 -41.66 -21.22 13.38
CA SER A 30 -40.29 -20.80 13.09
C SER A 30 -40.23 -20.25 11.67
N LEU A 31 -40.21 -18.91 11.53
CA LEU A 31 -39.81 -18.27 10.29
C LEU A 31 -38.35 -18.65 10.00
N PRO A 32 -38.02 -19.21 8.82
CA PRO A 32 -36.62 -19.37 8.46
C PRO A 32 -36.01 -17.98 8.32
N GLN A 33 -35.09 -17.67 9.23
CA GLN A 33 -34.19 -16.54 9.11
C GLN A 33 -33.33 -16.79 7.87
N PRO A 34 -33.36 -15.94 6.83
CA PRO A 34 -32.38 -16.05 5.77
C PRO A 34 -31.03 -15.67 6.36
N ASP A 35 -30.22 -16.68 6.65
CA ASP A 35 -28.77 -16.56 6.74
C ASP A 35 -28.28 -16.03 5.40
N SER A 36 -28.25 -14.71 5.27
CA SER A 36 -27.61 -14.04 4.15
C SER A 36 -26.10 -14.02 4.40
N ALA A 37 -25.50 -15.22 4.43
CA ALA A 37 -24.14 -15.36 3.96
C ALA A 37 -24.21 -15.18 2.44
N ALA A 38 -24.12 -13.92 2.00
CA ALA A 38 -23.76 -13.63 0.62
C ALA A 38 -22.33 -14.14 0.43
N GLN A 39 -22.20 -15.44 0.17
CA GLN A 39 -21.03 -16.00 -0.50
C GLN A 39 -20.98 -15.29 -1.84
N GLY A 40 -20.12 -14.28 -1.92
CA GLY A 40 -19.85 -13.57 -3.17
C GLY A 40 -19.62 -14.59 -4.26
N ALA A 41 -20.23 -14.34 -5.43
CA ALA A 41 -20.10 -15.20 -6.60
C ALA A 41 -18.64 -15.67 -6.77
N PRO A 42 -18.38 -16.93 -7.19
CA PRO A 42 -17.05 -17.41 -7.46
C PRO A 42 -16.32 -16.39 -8.33
N GLN A 43 -15.33 -15.70 -7.75
CA GLN A 43 -14.60 -14.69 -8.50
C GLN A 43 -13.91 -15.43 -9.65
N ALA A 44 -14.19 -14.99 -10.89
CA ALA A 44 -13.54 -15.54 -12.08
C ALA A 44 -12.03 -15.58 -11.83
N THR A 45 -11.46 -16.78 -11.87
CA THR A 45 -10.03 -16.97 -11.64
C THR A 45 -9.31 -16.54 -12.90
N VAL A 46 -8.51 -15.48 -12.80
CA VAL A 46 -7.63 -15.05 -13.89
C VAL A 46 -6.53 -16.11 -14.06
N PRO A 47 -6.30 -16.67 -15.26
CA PRO A 47 -5.22 -17.63 -15.44
C PRO A 47 -3.86 -17.02 -15.07
N VAL A 48 -3.20 -17.61 -14.08
CA VAL A 48 -1.82 -17.30 -13.70
C VAL A 48 -1.03 -18.60 -13.76
N GLY A 49 0.00 -18.65 -14.58
CA GLY A 49 0.83 -19.83 -14.77
C GLY A 49 1.59 -20.17 -13.49
N ALA A 50 1.72 -21.48 -13.25
CA ALA A 50 2.37 -22.02 -12.08
C ALA A 50 3.84 -21.55 -11.98
N VAL A 51 4.33 -21.45 -10.75
CA VAL A 51 5.72 -21.09 -10.44
C VAL A 51 6.35 -22.27 -9.69
N PRO A 52 7.04 -23.18 -10.39
CA PRO A 52 7.72 -24.30 -9.75
C PRO A 52 8.70 -23.80 -8.67
N GLY A 53 8.63 -24.40 -7.48
CA GLY A 53 9.45 -24.00 -6.32
C GLY A 53 8.90 -22.83 -5.50
N ASN A 54 7.95 -22.05 -6.02
CA ASN A 54 7.37 -20.90 -5.31
C ASN A 54 5.87 -20.68 -5.64
N PRO A 55 4.98 -21.62 -5.29
CA PRO A 55 3.54 -21.51 -5.60
C PRO A 55 2.86 -20.31 -4.93
N ALA A 56 3.41 -19.80 -3.82
CA ALA A 56 2.90 -18.62 -3.13
C ALA A 56 2.91 -17.36 -4.02
N ALA A 57 3.86 -17.25 -4.96
CA ALA A 57 3.92 -16.12 -5.88
C ALA A 57 2.69 -16.01 -6.78
N ALA A 58 2.26 -17.13 -7.37
CA ALA A 58 1.06 -17.17 -8.21
C ALA A 58 -0.21 -16.86 -7.40
N GLN A 59 -0.26 -17.30 -6.13
CA GLN A 59 -1.37 -16.98 -5.24
C GLN A 59 -1.41 -15.50 -4.85
N ALA A 60 -0.25 -14.90 -4.54
CA ALA A 60 -0.16 -13.52 -4.07
C ALA A 60 -0.46 -12.48 -5.15
N ILE A 61 -0.19 -12.78 -6.43
CA ILE A 61 -0.50 -11.87 -7.56
C ILE A 61 -1.95 -11.99 -8.05
N GLN A 62 -2.64 -13.08 -7.69
CA GLN A 62 -4.00 -13.37 -8.15
C GLN A 62 -5.01 -12.24 -7.86
N PRO A 63 -5.02 -11.59 -6.67
CA PRO A 63 -5.93 -10.47 -6.40
C PRO A 63 -5.66 -9.26 -7.29
N TRP A 64 -4.39 -8.91 -7.50
CA TRP A 64 -3.99 -7.83 -8.39
C TRP A 64 -4.43 -8.11 -9.85
N ALA A 65 -4.23 -9.34 -10.33
CA ALA A 65 -4.65 -9.74 -11.67
C ALA A 65 -6.18 -9.66 -11.85
N ARG A 66 -6.96 -10.00 -10.81
CA ARG A 66 -8.43 -9.81 -10.83
C ARG A 66 -8.82 -8.34 -10.90
N ASP A 67 -8.17 -7.48 -10.12
CA ASP A 67 -8.43 -6.04 -10.14
C ASP A 67 -8.07 -5.43 -11.51
N LEU A 68 -6.98 -5.89 -12.15
CA LEU A 68 -6.61 -5.51 -13.51
C LEU A 68 -7.69 -5.90 -14.54
N VAL A 69 -8.25 -7.11 -14.41
CA VAL A 69 -9.36 -7.55 -15.26
C VAL A 69 -10.62 -6.73 -15.01
N GLY A 70 -10.91 -6.41 -13.75
CA GLY A 70 -12.05 -5.59 -13.34
C GLY A 70 -12.01 -4.15 -13.88
N GLY A 71 -10.82 -3.62 -14.19
CA GLY A 71 -10.65 -2.33 -14.86
C GLY A 71 -10.79 -1.10 -13.95
N ASP A 72 -10.95 -1.29 -12.64
CA ASP A 72 -10.85 -0.20 -11.66
C ASP A 72 -9.38 0.13 -11.40
N PHE A 73 -8.77 0.83 -12.36
CA PHE A 73 -7.36 1.20 -12.31
C PHE A 73 -7.03 2.08 -11.10
N ASP A 74 -7.94 2.96 -10.68
CA ASP A 74 -7.70 3.80 -9.51
C ASP A 74 -7.62 2.98 -8.22
N ARG A 75 -8.46 1.95 -8.05
CA ARG A 75 -8.33 1.01 -6.93
C ARG A 75 -7.04 0.21 -7.02
N LEU A 76 -6.69 -0.26 -8.22
CA LEU A 76 -5.46 -1.01 -8.44
C LEU A 76 -4.22 -0.18 -8.07
N ILE A 77 -4.16 1.08 -8.47
CA ILE A 77 -3.08 2.02 -8.14
C ILE A 77 -3.06 2.32 -6.64
N ARG A 78 -4.22 2.53 -6.00
CA ARG A 78 -4.30 2.72 -4.54
C ARG A 78 -3.81 1.49 -3.76
N ASN A 79 -4.04 0.29 -4.27
CA ASN A 79 -3.55 -0.94 -3.65
C ASN A 79 -2.04 -1.11 -3.88
N CYS A 80 -1.51 -0.64 -5.01
CA CYS A 80 -0.07 -0.64 -5.33
C CYS A 80 0.67 0.61 -4.90
N TRP A 81 0.40 1.01 -3.65
CA TRP A 81 0.93 2.24 -3.04
C TRP A 81 2.45 2.22 -2.78
N THR A 82 3.14 1.09 -2.95
CA THR A 82 4.61 1.05 -2.87
C THR A 82 5.28 1.55 -4.15
N ILE A 83 4.54 1.61 -5.25
CA ILE A 83 4.96 2.08 -6.57
C ILE A 83 4.42 3.50 -6.76
N GLU A 84 5.22 4.37 -7.37
CA GLU A 84 4.77 5.73 -7.66
C GLU A 84 3.51 5.70 -8.57
N PRO A 85 2.44 6.46 -8.25
CA PRO A 85 1.15 6.34 -8.95
C PRO A 85 1.18 6.60 -10.46
N SER A 86 2.05 7.45 -10.98
CA SER A 86 2.20 7.67 -12.42
C SER A 86 2.91 6.49 -13.11
N HIS A 87 3.94 5.91 -12.50
CA HIS A 87 4.59 4.69 -12.99
C HIS A 87 3.61 3.50 -12.99
N ALA A 88 2.80 3.34 -11.94
CA ALA A 88 1.78 2.29 -11.90
C ALA A 88 0.78 2.45 -13.07
N ARG A 89 0.33 3.68 -13.37
CA ARG A 89 -0.56 3.95 -14.50
C ARG A 89 0.07 3.57 -15.84
N GLU A 90 1.33 3.95 -16.03
CA GLU A 90 2.06 3.64 -17.26
C GLU A 90 2.25 2.13 -17.43
N MET A 91 2.74 1.45 -16.39
CA MET A 91 3.04 0.01 -16.42
C MET A 91 1.80 -0.85 -16.68
N TYR A 92 0.66 -0.46 -16.12
CA TYR A 92 -0.55 -1.28 -16.13
C TYR A 92 -1.49 -0.99 -17.30
N GLY A 93 -1.13 -0.06 -18.19
CA GLY A 93 -1.97 0.33 -19.33
C GLY A 93 -2.17 -0.77 -20.37
N ASP A 94 -1.22 -1.69 -20.53
CA ASP A 94 -1.31 -2.81 -21.50
C ASP A 94 -1.83 -4.08 -20.85
N LYS A 95 -3.14 -4.08 -20.55
CA LYS A 95 -3.84 -5.18 -19.89
C LYS A 95 -3.66 -6.51 -20.63
N ASP A 96 -3.86 -6.54 -21.94
CA ASP A 96 -3.83 -7.80 -22.70
C ASP A 96 -2.43 -8.39 -22.75
N GLY A 97 -1.39 -7.55 -22.94
CA GLY A 97 0.00 -7.98 -22.86
C GLY A 97 0.38 -8.55 -21.49
N ILE A 98 -0.10 -7.91 -20.41
CA ILE A 98 0.11 -8.39 -19.03
C ILE A 98 -0.56 -9.75 -18.81
N LEU A 99 -1.82 -9.91 -19.21
CA LEU A 99 -2.55 -11.17 -19.03
C LEU A 99 -1.93 -12.30 -19.86
N ALA A 100 -1.45 -12.00 -21.07
CA ALA A 100 -0.72 -12.97 -21.89
C ALA A 100 0.59 -13.43 -21.23
N ALA A 101 1.30 -12.52 -20.55
CA ALA A 101 2.48 -12.84 -19.77
C ALA A 101 2.13 -13.72 -18.56
N LEU A 102 1.15 -13.31 -17.74
CA LEU A 102 0.71 -14.07 -16.57
C LEU A 102 0.26 -15.50 -16.91
N ALA A 103 -0.30 -15.73 -18.10
CA ALA A 103 -0.73 -17.05 -18.53
C ALA A 103 0.44 -18.03 -18.80
N GLN A 104 1.68 -17.54 -18.97
CA GLN A 104 2.86 -18.37 -19.15
C GLN A 104 3.34 -18.97 -17.82
N PRO A 105 4.10 -20.08 -17.80
CA PRO A 105 4.75 -20.56 -16.59
C PRO A 105 5.70 -19.49 -16.00
N GLY A 106 5.58 -19.24 -14.69
CA GLY A 106 6.45 -18.30 -14.01
C GLY A 106 7.80 -18.93 -13.64
N ARG A 107 8.82 -18.08 -13.51
CA ARG A 107 10.19 -18.46 -13.17
C ARG A 107 10.58 -17.82 -11.85
N ASP A 108 10.89 -18.64 -10.84
CA ASP A 108 11.47 -18.16 -9.58
C ASP A 108 12.96 -17.87 -9.79
N LYS A 109 13.34 -16.59 -9.70
CA LYS A 109 14.73 -16.16 -9.77
C LYS A 109 15.20 -15.75 -8.37
N GLN A 110 16.46 -15.30 -8.27
CA GLN A 110 17.08 -14.98 -6.99
C GLN A 110 16.25 -13.95 -6.17
N PHE A 111 15.81 -12.86 -6.80
CA PHE A 111 15.16 -11.74 -6.10
C PHE A 111 13.70 -11.49 -6.50
N LYS A 112 13.22 -12.16 -7.54
CA LYS A 112 11.88 -11.94 -8.10
C LYS A 112 11.38 -13.17 -8.84
N VAL A 113 10.06 -13.29 -8.90
CA VAL A 113 9.38 -14.19 -9.83
C VAL A 113 9.06 -13.42 -11.11
N THR A 114 9.23 -14.06 -12.26
CA THR A 114 8.92 -13.43 -13.55
C THR A 114 7.97 -14.29 -14.38
N TRP A 115 6.96 -13.66 -14.97
CA TRP A 115 6.14 -14.22 -16.04
C TRP A 115 6.44 -13.44 -17.32
N GLU A 116 6.89 -14.13 -18.36
CA GLU A 116 7.35 -13.52 -19.60
C GLU A 116 6.40 -13.89 -20.72
N GLY A 117 5.74 -12.88 -21.28
CA GLY A 117 4.85 -13.00 -22.43
C GLY A 117 5.45 -12.39 -23.69
N PRO A 118 4.68 -12.33 -24.78
CA PRO A 118 5.17 -11.85 -26.07
C PRO A 118 5.55 -10.36 -26.09
N THR A 119 4.80 -9.53 -25.34
CA THR A 119 4.98 -8.06 -25.34
C THR A 119 5.32 -7.49 -23.96
N ARG A 120 5.08 -8.25 -22.88
CA ARG A 120 5.27 -7.81 -21.50
C ARG A 120 5.96 -8.87 -20.68
N THR A 121 6.73 -8.41 -19.70
CA THR A 121 7.22 -9.22 -18.58
C THR A 121 6.66 -8.65 -17.29
N VAL A 122 6.08 -9.52 -16.47
CA VAL A 122 5.62 -9.21 -15.12
C VAL A 122 6.70 -9.64 -14.14
N HIS A 123 7.17 -8.70 -13.31
CA HIS A 123 8.21 -8.90 -12.31
C HIS A 123 7.59 -8.73 -10.92
N LEU A 124 7.61 -9.79 -10.13
CA LEU A 124 7.10 -9.78 -8.77
C LEU A 124 8.25 -9.94 -7.79
N TYR A 125 8.58 -8.88 -7.06
CA TYR A 125 9.59 -8.91 -6.02
C TYR A 125 9.15 -9.83 -4.88
N ARG A 126 10.10 -10.51 -4.22
CA ARG A 126 9.79 -11.51 -3.20
C ARG A 126 8.95 -10.95 -2.04
N ASP A 127 9.11 -9.67 -1.72
CA ASP A 127 8.52 -9.10 -0.50
C ASP A 127 7.11 -8.61 -0.73
N GLU A 128 6.76 -8.36 -1.99
CA GLU A 128 5.38 -8.23 -2.43
C GLU A 128 4.63 -9.56 -2.31
N ILE A 129 5.29 -10.72 -2.41
CA ILE A 129 4.62 -12.03 -2.25
C ILE A 129 4.07 -12.18 -0.83
N ALA A 130 4.79 -11.69 0.18
CA ALA A 130 4.39 -11.78 1.57
C ALA A 130 3.18 -10.88 1.92
N SER A 131 2.87 -9.87 1.09
CA SER A 131 1.77 -8.92 1.36
C SER A 131 0.37 -9.51 1.11
N GLY A 132 0.28 -10.59 0.33
CA GLY A 132 -1.00 -11.19 -0.10
C GLY A 132 -1.76 -10.39 -1.19
N TYR A 133 -1.31 -9.17 -1.50
CA TYR A 133 -1.70 -8.40 -2.68
C TYR A 133 -0.41 -7.91 -3.33
N ALA A 134 0.20 -8.77 -4.14
CA ALA A 134 1.54 -8.53 -4.64
C ALA A 134 1.51 -7.61 -5.86
N CYS A 135 2.11 -6.41 -5.73
CA CYS A 135 2.13 -5.41 -6.80
C CYS A 135 3.34 -5.60 -7.72
N PRO A 136 3.13 -6.01 -8.98
CA PRO A 136 4.24 -6.27 -9.87
C PRO A 136 4.75 -5.00 -10.54
N TRP A 137 6.01 -5.05 -10.94
CA TRP A 137 6.53 -4.17 -11.97
C TRP A 137 6.33 -4.81 -13.35
N VAL A 138 5.95 -4.03 -14.34
CA VAL A 138 5.69 -4.52 -15.70
C VAL A 138 6.58 -3.79 -16.70
N SER A 139 7.24 -4.52 -17.59
CA SER A 139 8.10 -3.95 -18.63
C SER A 139 7.82 -4.57 -20.00
N ALA A 140 8.10 -3.83 -21.09
CA ALA A 140 8.06 -4.35 -22.46
C ALA A 140 9.40 -4.99 -22.91
N GLY A 141 10.34 -5.16 -21.99
CA GLY A 141 11.71 -5.60 -22.24
C GLY A 141 12.45 -5.72 -20.90
N PRO A 142 13.75 -5.35 -20.83
CA PRO A 142 14.44 -5.21 -19.55
C PRO A 142 13.62 -4.39 -18.56
N LEU A 143 13.72 -4.74 -17.28
CA LEU A 143 13.06 -3.96 -16.25
C LEU A 143 13.65 -2.55 -16.24
N ARG A 144 12.78 -1.55 -16.12
CA ARG A 144 13.18 -0.15 -16.02
C ARG A 144 14.11 0.04 -14.83
N GLU A 145 15.15 0.84 -15.01
CA GLU A 145 15.98 1.30 -13.91
C GLU A 145 15.20 2.27 -13.02
N LEU A 146 15.53 2.29 -11.73
CA LEU A 146 14.93 3.25 -10.81
C LEU A 146 15.41 4.66 -11.15
N ASP A 147 14.51 5.63 -11.06
CA ASP A 147 14.81 7.01 -11.46
C ASP A 147 14.50 8.04 -10.35
N SER A 148 14.63 9.32 -10.69
CA SER A 148 14.35 10.41 -9.75
C SER A 148 12.91 10.44 -9.24
N ILE A 149 11.94 9.93 -10.01
CA ILE A 149 10.54 9.89 -9.61
C ILE A 149 10.36 8.81 -8.53
N ASP A 150 11.00 7.65 -8.69
CA ASP A 150 11.01 6.61 -7.65
C ASP A 150 11.69 7.11 -6.36
N ALA A 151 12.79 7.87 -6.50
CA ALA A 151 13.49 8.44 -5.36
C ALA A 151 12.66 9.47 -4.60
N ARG A 152 12.00 10.39 -5.33
CA ARG A 152 11.06 11.35 -4.73
C ARG A 152 9.93 10.63 -4.00
N TYR A 153 9.36 9.59 -4.61
CA TYR A 153 8.27 8.85 -4.00
C TYR A 153 8.69 8.08 -2.74
N ALA A 154 9.90 7.50 -2.72
CA ALA A 154 10.45 6.91 -1.52
C ALA A 154 10.61 7.95 -0.39
N LEU A 155 11.09 9.16 -0.72
CA LEU A 155 11.18 10.25 0.25
C LEU A 155 9.80 10.74 0.72
N HIS A 156 8.83 10.85 -0.19
CA HIS A 156 7.44 11.19 0.13
C HIS A 156 6.87 10.22 1.16
N ARG A 157 7.02 8.92 0.93
CA ARG A 157 6.57 7.88 1.86
C ARG A 157 7.28 7.99 3.21
N TYR A 158 8.60 8.18 3.20
CA TYR A 158 9.39 8.36 4.42
C TYR A 158 8.90 9.56 5.25
N LEU A 159 8.74 10.73 4.62
CA LEU A 159 8.27 11.94 5.29
C LEU A 159 6.80 11.81 5.72
N GLY A 160 5.95 11.17 4.93
CA GLY A 160 4.55 10.89 5.28
C GLY A 160 4.42 10.09 6.58
N ARG A 161 5.24 9.04 6.76
CA ARG A 161 5.30 8.29 8.04
C ARG A 161 5.67 9.20 9.21
N ARG A 162 6.67 10.06 9.00
CA ARG A 162 7.22 10.97 10.03
C ARG A 162 6.21 12.02 10.48
N THR A 163 5.37 12.50 9.57
CA THR A 163 4.32 13.49 9.84
C THR A 163 2.97 12.86 10.17
N ALA A 164 2.94 11.59 10.59
CA ALA A 164 1.74 10.84 10.93
C ALA A 164 0.67 10.79 9.81
N SER A 165 1.10 10.89 8.56
CA SER A 165 0.28 10.85 7.35
C SER A 165 0.88 9.87 6.33
N PRO A 166 1.07 8.59 6.69
CA PRO A 166 1.65 7.61 5.78
C PRO A 166 0.72 7.38 4.58
N VAL A 167 1.31 7.07 3.42
CA VAL A 167 0.54 6.78 2.19
C VAL A 167 -0.42 5.60 2.41
N ASN A 168 0.00 4.63 3.22
CA ASN A 168 -0.81 3.51 3.65
C ASN A 168 -0.54 3.19 5.13
N ARG A 169 -1.54 2.70 5.87
CA ARG A 169 -1.35 2.28 7.27
C ARG A 169 -0.31 1.17 7.44
N ASP A 170 -0.13 0.33 6.41
CA ASP A 170 0.81 -0.78 6.40
C ASP A 170 2.24 -0.32 5.98
N ASP A 171 2.38 0.95 5.60
CA ASP A 171 3.64 1.60 5.23
C ASP A 171 4.51 1.85 6.47
N THR A 172 5.16 0.80 6.94
CA THR A 172 5.96 0.78 8.18
C THR A 172 7.40 0.37 7.88
N GLU A 173 8.34 0.76 8.74
CA GLU A 173 9.76 0.44 8.55
C GLU A 173 10.04 -1.07 8.61
N ASP A 174 9.27 -1.82 9.39
CA ASP A 174 9.39 -3.28 9.53
C ASP A 174 8.98 -4.02 8.24
N LYS A 175 7.86 -3.61 7.62
CA LYS A 175 7.35 -4.26 6.40
C LYS A 175 7.99 -3.73 5.13
N TYR A 176 8.27 -2.43 5.09
CA TYR A 176 8.78 -1.73 3.91
C TYR A 176 9.89 -0.76 4.33
N PRO A 177 11.13 -1.21 4.54
CA PRO A 177 12.21 -0.34 4.98
C PRO A 177 12.45 0.83 4.01
N LEU A 178 12.45 2.05 4.54
CA LEU A 178 12.76 3.27 3.79
C LEU A 178 14.00 3.98 4.35
N VAL A 179 14.57 3.51 5.46
CA VAL A 179 15.89 3.93 5.95
C VAL A 179 16.91 2.88 5.53
N CYS A 180 17.99 3.32 4.89
CA CYS A 180 19.04 2.39 4.48
C CYS A 180 19.72 1.77 5.70
N SER A 181 19.80 0.43 5.75
CA SER A 181 20.48 -0.27 6.84
C SER A 181 21.97 0.11 6.93
N GLY A 182 22.46 0.39 8.14
CA GLY A 182 23.85 0.79 8.39
C GLY A 182 24.24 2.14 7.81
N SER A 183 23.24 3.01 7.54
CA SER A 183 23.47 4.35 7.01
C SER A 183 23.62 5.40 8.12
N PRO A 184 24.20 6.58 7.82
CA PRO A 184 24.27 7.68 8.77
C PRO A 184 22.93 8.10 9.37
N LEU A 185 21.82 7.97 8.62
CA LEU A 185 20.49 8.23 9.14
C LEU A 185 20.00 7.12 10.09
N ALA A 186 20.32 5.87 9.81
CA ALA A 186 19.99 4.75 10.70
C ALA A 186 20.68 4.90 12.06
N ASP A 187 21.95 5.33 12.06
CA ASP A 187 22.74 5.54 13.27
C ASP A 187 22.35 6.82 14.02
N ASN A 188 21.77 7.80 13.32
CA ASN A 188 21.32 9.06 13.92
C ASN A 188 19.97 9.54 13.34
N PRO A 189 18.85 8.97 13.80
CA PRO A 189 17.51 9.39 13.37
C PRO A 189 17.16 10.85 13.73
N GLY A 190 17.95 11.48 14.62
CA GLY A 190 17.77 12.88 15.04
C GLY A 190 18.13 13.91 13.96
N LYS A 191 18.83 13.51 12.88
CA LYS A 191 19.21 14.40 11.76
C LYS A 191 18.03 15.07 11.04
N VAL A 192 16.84 14.52 11.21
CA VAL A 192 15.58 14.96 10.57
C VAL A 192 14.62 15.59 11.57
N THR A 193 15.14 16.06 12.71
CA THR A 193 14.37 16.84 13.69
C THR A 193 13.87 18.13 13.04
N GLY A 194 12.62 18.51 13.30
CA GLY A 194 12.00 19.71 12.71
C GLY A 194 11.31 19.49 11.36
N ALA A 195 11.33 18.26 10.81
CA ALA A 195 10.50 17.88 9.67
C ALA A 195 9.11 17.36 10.10
N ASP A 196 8.35 18.18 10.83
CA ASP A 196 6.96 17.91 11.23
C ASP A 196 5.93 18.25 10.14
N ALA A 197 6.36 18.97 9.11
CA ALA A 197 5.63 19.21 7.86
C ALA A 197 6.63 19.29 6.70
N PHE A 198 6.19 19.06 5.46
CA PHE A 198 7.01 19.22 4.26
C PHE A 198 6.20 19.68 3.04
N ASP A 199 6.85 20.35 2.09
CA ASP A 199 6.27 20.77 0.81
C ASP A 199 7.06 20.17 -0.35
N GLU A 200 6.66 18.96 -0.77
CA GLU A 200 7.30 18.25 -1.88
C GLU A 200 7.11 18.97 -3.23
N GLY A 201 6.04 19.76 -3.40
CA GLY A 201 5.82 20.56 -4.60
C GLY A 201 6.92 21.60 -4.84
N LYS A 202 7.71 21.90 -3.81
CA LYS A 202 8.86 22.81 -3.85
C LYS A 202 10.21 22.09 -3.69
N SER A 203 10.24 20.76 -3.83
CA SER A 203 11.50 20.02 -3.75
C SER A 203 12.41 20.30 -4.95
N THR A 204 13.71 20.30 -4.73
CA THR A 204 14.72 20.27 -5.80
C THR A 204 15.44 18.94 -5.79
N VAL A 205 15.59 18.33 -6.97
CA VAL A 205 16.26 17.03 -7.14
C VAL A 205 17.56 17.22 -7.89
N LEU A 206 18.63 16.67 -7.35
CA LEU A 206 19.94 16.62 -7.97
C LEU A 206 20.41 15.18 -8.01
N ASP A 207 20.97 14.79 -9.15
CA ASP A 207 21.60 13.48 -9.31
C ASP A 207 22.79 13.35 -8.32
N ALA A 208 23.02 12.15 -7.84
CA ALA A 208 24.15 11.83 -6.97
C ALA A 208 24.91 10.61 -7.51
N ASP A 209 26.13 10.42 -7.03
CA ASP A 209 26.95 9.31 -7.51
C ASP A 209 26.28 7.94 -7.29
N HIS A 210 26.58 6.99 -8.19
CA HIS A 210 26.15 5.59 -8.12
C HIS A 210 24.62 5.38 -8.17
N GLY A 211 23.90 6.24 -8.91
CA GLY A 211 22.45 6.12 -9.11
C GLY A 211 21.62 6.50 -7.88
N GLY A 212 22.22 7.20 -6.92
CA GLY A 212 21.53 7.84 -5.81
C GLY A 212 20.98 9.22 -6.17
N TRP A 213 20.24 9.84 -5.26
CA TRP A 213 19.69 11.19 -5.47
C TRP A 213 19.84 12.04 -4.23
N ASN A 214 20.11 13.34 -4.41
CA ASN A 214 19.98 14.34 -3.37
C ASN A 214 18.70 15.13 -3.59
N ILE A 215 17.80 15.11 -2.60
CA ILE A 215 16.51 15.81 -2.69
C ILE A 215 16.42 16.81 -1.55
N THR A 216 16.40 18.09 -1.88
CA THR A 216 16.18 19.17 -0.91
C THR A 216 14.69 19.48 -0.84
N VAL A 217 14.12 19.40 0.36
CA VAL A 217 12.69 19.60 0.61
C VAL A 217 12.51 20.71 1.66
N PRO A 218 11.63 21.70 1.42
CA PRO A 218 11.22 22.62 2.47
C PRO A 218 10.44 21.89 3.57
N VAL A 219 10.85 22.09 4.81
CA VAL A 219 10.30 21.38 5.98
C VAL A 219 9.92 22.34 7.11
N GLY A 220 9.18 21.79 8.07
CA GLY A 220 8.80 22.44 9.31
C GLY A 220 7.63 23.39 9.16
N SER A 221 7.19 23.95 10.29
CA SER A 221 6.10 24.95 10.29
C SER A 221 6.41 26.12 9.34
N ARG A 222 5.50 26.38 8.39
CA ARG A 222 5.62 27.42 7.36
C ARG A 222 6.78 27.24 6.36
N TYR A 223 7.42 26.07 6.31
CA TYR A 223 8.44 25.73 5.30
C TYR A 223 9.62 26.70 5.21
N ARG A 224 10.09 27.18 6.38
CA ARG A 224 11.22 28.14 6.47
C ARG A 224 12.58 27.47 6.53
N GLN A 225 12.61 26.16 6.77
CA GLN A 225 13.81 25.33 6.76
C GLN A 225 13.79 24.46 5.52
N ALA A 226 14.96 23.98 5.12
CA ALA A 226 15.07 22.95 4.10
C ALA A 226 16.05 21.89 4.60
N LEU A 227 15.73 20.63 4.33
CA LEU A 227 16.62 19.50 4.56
C LEU A 227 16.95 18.87 3.22
N THR A 228 18.21 18.48 3.06
CA THR A 228 18.66 17.69 1.92
C THR A 228 18.77 16.24 2.33
N PHE A 229 17.98 15.40 1.67
CA PHE A 229 17.96 13.96 1.89
C PHE A 229 18.80 13.27 0.82
N ARG A 230 19.68 12.38 1.25
CA ARG A 230 20.44 11.52 0.34
C ARG A 230 19.76 10.17 0.23
N LEU A 231 19.34 9.79 -0.97
CA LEU A 231 18.78 8.48 -1.26
C LEU A 231 19.80 7.58 -1.96
N ALA A 232 19.74 6.30 -1.63
CA ALA A 232 20.54 5.25 -2.24
C ALA A 232 19.65 4.09 -2.66
N ILE A 233 20.11 3.31 -3.64
CA ILE A 233 19.42 2.08 -4.05
C ILE A 233 19.64 1.02 -2.97
N GLY A 234 18.55 0.57 -2.37
CA GLY A 234 18.49 -0.55 -1.44
C GLY A 234 17.81 -1.78 -2.05
N PRO A 235 17.65 -2.85 -1.27
CA PRO A 235 16.99 -4.08 -1.71
C PRO A 235 15.53 -3.89 -2.16
N TRP A 236 14.87 -2.83 -1.64
CA TRP A 236 13.45 -2.52 -1.83
C TRP A 236 13.18 -1.37 -2.79
N GLY A 237 14.20 -0.93 -3.52
CA GLY A 237 14.19 0.35 -4.22
C GLY A 237 14.94 1.42 -3.43
N TYR A 238 14.60 2.69 -3.63
CA TYR A 238 15.27 3.77 -2.91
C TYR A 238 15.00 3.74 -1.40
N CYS A 239 16.05 3.97 -0.62
CA CYS A 239 15.98 4.23 0.81
C CYS A 239 16.74 5.52 1.14
N VAL A 240 16.38 6.17 2.23
CA VAL A 240 17.04 7.37 2.75
C VAL A 240 18.26 6.96 3.56
N SER A 241 19.43 7.43 3.14
CA SER A 241 20.73 7.10 3.74
C SER A 241 21.25 8.21 4.67
N ASP A 242 20.94 9.47 4.38
CA ASP A 242 21.36 10.60 5.19
C ASP A 242 20.40 11.79 5.05
N ALA A 243 20.50 12.74 5.98
CA ALA A 243 19.84 14.04 5.93
C ALA A 243 20.73 15.14 6.52
N THR A 244 20.79 16.29 5.85
CA THR A 244 21.61 17.46 6.24
C THR A 244 20.87 18.77 6.03
#